data_AF-A0A946EN32-F1
#
_entry.id   AF-A0A946EN32-F1
#
_cell.length_a   1.000
_cell.length_b   1.000
_cell.length_c   1.000
_cell.angle_alpha   90.00
_cell.angle_beta   90.00
_cell.angle_gamma   90.00
#
_symmetry.space_group_name_H-M   'P 1'
#
loop_
_entity.id
_entity.type
_entity.pdbx_description
1 polymer ?
#
loop_
_entity_poly.entity_id
_entity_poly.type
_entity_poly.pdbx_seq_one_letter_code
_entity_poly.pdbx_strand_id
1 'polypeptide(L)'
;MDNSIRYRDQGMALLMVILVLSALAAIGTPFVISMKLQEKGAARSLAQQRASLAAQSARSHALSQLFDTHHSRERDRWSPGIEAPDLVDGLDELKVEFPATITSVPVVGTPPQAFQMRGDSDVILDARVTDEQGKININSAMPNLIGNMLAGSHLSEAISYETDIGELPLDDTSSFPADDDPETVDGVVVILNPLFFTVEAISYTGKTEKALTGIFRGQYLSGTWEHQKGWPVFDLRGLKVFLHRLANLSDGDIATFRTPIGIRQIADWSVVPYFLQTLAVVGLSFENMADWGLTTEMLVRAGIDPSLLQKEPEEVDEAEYRKARKLFLDNNIPKEVVDLLESIRGKAAVIEAAEVVEGIGLTKARGNAFKGVYLTFIAPELKKIKKRGKTYFPSAILAYQEIFDIPGMETFSAFEFEQIRDLITTTSTQPRAWSQEQMVEGEITNSALLGVPQMRLPRYDFFNPGTVVRIRSINDPSKVEYGLAAGAFPTPRGGFRGMGSGAIFQGGVILKEPLKFEWGEREAMVS
;
A
#
# COMPACT_ATOMS: atom_id res chain seq x y z
N MET A 1 -42.36 9.77 -94.34
CA MET A 1 -41.63 10.56 -93.33
C MET A 1 -42.29 10.47 -91.93
N ASP A 2 -42.97 9.36 -91.59
CA ASP A 2 -43.91 9.36 -90.44
C ASP A 2 -43.57 8.33 -89.33
N ASN A 3 -42.69 7.36 -89.62
CA ASN A 3 -42.27 6.37 -88.60
C ASN A 3 -41.17 6.92 -87.67
N SER A 4 -40.32 7.85 -88.13
CA SER A 4 -39.23 8.41 -87.32
C SER A 4 -39.70 9.31 -86.18
N ILE A 5 -40.89 9.90 -86.28
CA ILE A 5 -41.48 10.75 -85.24
C ILE A 5 -42.08 9.88 -84.11
N ARG A 6 -42.81 8.80 -84.46
CA ARG A 6 -43.35 7.84 -83.48
C ARG A 6 -42.27 7.13 -82.65
N TYR A 7 -41.16 6.72 -83.26
CA TYR A 7 -40.04 6.12 -82.52
C TYR A 7 -39.34 7.13 -81.57
N ARG A 8 -39.38 8.42 -81.92
CA ARG A 8 -38.78 9.50 -81.12
C ARG A 8 -39.64 9.84 -79.89
N ASP A 9 -40.95 9.86 -80.05
CA ASP A 9 -41.90 10.07 -78.94
C ASP A 9 -41.92 8.88 -77.97
N GLN A 10 -41.86 7.65 -78.48
CA GLN A 10 -41.73 6.44 -77.66
C GLN A 10 -40.38 6.39 -76.92
N GLY A 11 -39.28 6.81 -77.57
CA GLY A 11 -37.96 6.90 -76.94
C GLY A 11 -37.88 7.97 -75.84
N MET A 12 -38.50 9.14 -76.05
CA MET A 12 -38.58 10.21 -75.04
C MET A 12 -39.46 9.84 -73.85
N ALA A 13 -40.60 9.18 -74.09
CA ALA A 13 -41.45 8.68 -73.02
C ALA A 13 -40.72 7.63 -72.16
N LEU A 14 -39.96 6.73 -72.79
CA LEU A 14 -39.19 5.70 -72.10
C LEU A 14 -38.04 6.30 -71.28
N LEU A 15 -37.34 7.31 -71.81
CA LEU A 15 -36.33 8.07 -71.06
C LEU A 15 -36.93 8.82 -69.87
N MET A 16 -38.12 9.43 -70.02
CA MET A 16 -38.80 10.12 -68.93
C MET A 16 -39.21 9.15 -67.81
N VAL A 17 -39.72 7.96 -68.16
CA VAL A 17 -40.05 6.90 -67.20
C VAL A 17 -38.80 6.41 -66.46
N ILE A 18 -37.70 6.16 -67.17
CA ILE A 18 -36.43 5.77 -66.55
C ILE A 18 -35.91 6.86 -65.61
N LEU A 19 -36.02 8.14 -65.98
CA LEU A 19 -35.56 9.26 -65.17
C LEU A 19 -36.42 9.42 -63.90
N VAL A 20 -37.74 9.28 -64.02
CA VAL A 20 -38.66 9.28 -62.88
C VAL A 20 -38.40 8.09 -61.95
N LEU A 21 -38.20 6.89 -62.50
CA LEU A 21 -37.84 5.70 -61.70
C LEU A 21 -36.47 5.86 -61.02
N SER A 22 -35.50 6.46 -61.70
CA SER A 22 -34.17 6.74 -61.13
C SER A 22 -34.24 7.75 -60.00
N ALA A 23 -35.05 8.82 -60.17
CA ALA A 23 -35.29 9.81 -59.11
C ALA A 23 -36.03 9.20 -57.91
N LEU A 24 -37.05 8.35 -58.14
CA LEU A 24 -37.75 7.61 -57.09
C LEU A 24 -36.82 6.64 -56.35
N ALA A 25 -35.95 5.93 -57.06
CA ALA A 25 -34.97 5.03 -56.46
C ALA A 25 -33.92 5.81 -55.64
N ALA A 26 -33.44 6.95 -56.15
CA ALA A 26 -32.50 7.81 -55.44
C ALA A 26 -33.10 8.38 -54.14
N ILE A 27 -34.40 8.71 -54.14
CA ILE A 27 -35.10 9.17 -52.93
C ILE A 27 -35.43 8.01 -51.99
N GLY A 28 -35.87 6.86 -52.49
CA GLY A 28 -36.29 5.72 -51.67
C GLY A 28 -35.14 4.94 -51.01
N THR A 29 -33.97 4.87 -51.65
CA THR A 29 -32.83 4.08 -51.16
C THR A 29 -32.32 4.53 -49.78
N PRO A 30 -32.14 5.84 -49.50
CA PRO A 30 -31.78 6.31 -48.16
C PRO A 30 -32.78 5.90 -47.07
N PHE A 31 -34.09 5.90 -47.35
CA PHE A 31 -35.11 5.47 -46.38
C PHE A 31 -35.01 3.97 -46.09
N VAL A 32 -34.83 3.13 -47.11
CA VAL A 32 -34.67 1.68 -46.92
C VAL A 32 -33.39 1.37 -46.14
N ILE A 33 -32.30 2.09 -46.41
CA ILE A 33 -31.04 1.96 -45.65
C ILE A 33 -31.25 2.40 -44.19
N SER A 34 -31.92 3.53 -43.97
CA SER A 34 -32.23 4.03 -42.63
C SER A 34 -33.09 3.05 -41.83
N MET A 35 -34.15 2.49 -42.43
CA MET A 35 -34.99 1.47 -41.81
C MET A 35 -34.19 0.22 -41.43
N LYS A 36 -33.31 -0.27 -42.32
CA LYS A 36 -32.43 -1.40 -42.02
C LYS A 36 -31.43 -1.10 -40.89
N LEU A 37 -30.90 0.12 -40.82
CA LEU A 37 -30.02 0.54 -39.74
C LEU A 37 -30.77 0.65 -38.42
N GLN A 38 -31.98 1.19 -38.42
CA GLN A 38 -32.83 1.31 -37.25
C GLN A 38 -33.27 -0.07 -36.74
N GLU A 39 -33.64 -0.99 -37.63
CA GLU A 39 -33.94 -2.38 -37.30
C GLU A 39 -32.74 -3.09 -36.66
N LYS A 40 -31.54 -2.97 -37.26
CA LYS A 40 -30.30 -3.50 -36.68
C LYS A 40 -29.98 -2.88 -35.32
N GLY A 41 -30.19 -1.57 -35.16
CA GLY A 41 -30.01 -0.86 -33.90
C GLY A 41 -30.97 -1.34 -32.81
N ALA A 42 -32.25 -1.49 -33.16
CA ALA A 42 -33.27 -2.01 -32.26
C ALA A 42 -32.99 -3.47 -31.86
N ALA A 43 -32.61 -4.31 -32.81
CA ALA A 43 -32.23 -5.70 -32.56
C ALA A 43 -31.01 -5.80 -31.63
N ARG A 44 -29.98 -4.97 -31.83
CA ARG A 44 -28.80 -4.92 -30.95
C ARG A 44 -29.16 -4.45 -29.54
N SER A 45 -29.98 -3.41 -29.41
CA SER A 45 -30.43 -2.89 -28.11
C SER A 45 -31.24 -3.95 -27.34
N LEU A 46 -32.15 -4.63 -28.03
CA LEU A 46 -32.95 -5.72 -27.47
C LEU A 46 -32.07 -6.91 -27.05
N ALA A 47 -31.08 -7.29 -27.86
CA ALA A 47 -30.12 -8.32 -27.51
C ALA A 47 -29.30 -7.94 -26.25
N GLN A 48 -28.87 -6.68 -26.14
CA GLN A 48 -28.13 -6.19 -24.98
C GLN A 48 -28.99 -6.16 -23.70
N GLN A 49 -30.26 -5.76 -23.80
CA GLN A 49 -31.20 -5.84 -22.69
C GLN A 49 -31.46 -7.29 -22.26
N ARG A 50 -31.67 -8.20 -23.21
CA ARG A 50 -31.82 -9.64 -22.93
C ARG A 50 -30.58 -10.20 -22.24
N ALA A 51 -29.38 -9.88 -22.71
CA ALA A 51 -28.12 -10.31 -22.09
C ALA A 51 -27.96 -9.75 -20.65
N SER A 52 -28.36 -8.51 -20.41
CA SER A 52 -28.31 -7.91 -19.07
C SER A 52 -29.25 -8.62 -18.08
N LEU A 53 -30.50 -8.88 -18.48
CA LEU A 53 -31.47 -9.61 -17.66
C LEU A 53 -31.03 -11.07 -17.43
N ALA A 54 -30.44 -11.70 -18.45
CA ALA A 54 -29.86 -13.03 -18.36
C ALA A 54 -28.70 -13.07 -17.34
N ALA A 55 -27.80 -12.10 -17.37
CA ALA A 55 -26.71 -11.97 -16.40
C ALA A 55 -27.21 -11.74 -14.96
N GLN A 56 -28.26 -10.92 -14.78
CA GLN A 56 -28.90 -10.72 -13.47
C GLN A 56 -29.53 -12.02 -12.94
N SER A 57 -30.12 -12.82 -13.82
CA SER A 57 -30.70 -14.12 -13.49
C SER A 57 -29.62 -15.12 -13.07
N ALA A 58 -28.52 -15.19 -13.82
CA ALA A 58 -27.37 -16.03 -13.48
C ALA A 58 -26.75 -15.66 -12.12
N ARG A 59 -26.59 -14.35 -11.85
CA ARG A 59 -26.16 -13.86 -10.53
C ARG A 59 -27.11 -14.28 -9.41
N SER A 60 -28.42 -14.13 -9.61
CA SER A 60 -29.42 -14.48 -8.59
C SER A 60 -29.43 -15.98 -8.29
N HIS A 61 -29.24 -16.81 -9.32
CA HIS A 61 -29.09 -18.26 -9.16
C HIS A 61 -27.84 -18.63 -8.36
N ALA A 62 -26.68 -18.06 -8.72
CA ALA A 62 -25.43 -18.24 -7.98
C ALA A 62 -25.59 -17.84 -6.50
N LEU A 63 -26.17 -16.68 -6.22
CA LEU A 63 -26.44 -16.22 -4.86
C LEU A 63 -27.36 -17.17 -4.08
N SER A 64 -28.38 -17.74 -4.73
CA SER A 64 -29.27 -18.70 -4.10
C SER A 64 -28.54 -19.99 -3.71
N GLN A 65 -27.65 -20.49 -4.56
CA GLN A 65 -26.84 -21.68 -4.26
C GLN A 65 -25.85 -21.41 -3.12
N LEU A 66 -25.16 -20.27 -3.13
CA LEU A 66 -24.28 -19.86 -2.03
C LEU A 66 -25.04 -19.66 -0.71
N PHE A 67 -26.28 -19.18 -0.77
CA PHE A 67 -27.11 -19.05 0.43
C PHE A 67 -27.50 -20.40 1.03
N ASP A 68 -27.54 -21.47 0.23
CA ASP A 68 -27.82 -22.82 0.70
C ASP A 68 -26.66 -23.44 1.47
N THR A 69 -25.42 -23.01 1.23
CA THR A 69 -24.19 -23.39 1.95
C THR A 69 -23.81 -22.37 3.02
N HIS A 70 -24.55 -21.28 3.19
CA HIS A 70 -24.25 -20.30 4.24
C HIS A 70 -24.40 -20.92 5.64
N HIS A 71 -23.45 -20.65 6.55
CA HIS A 71 -23.38 -21.19 7.91
C HIS A 71 -24.72 -21.24 8.68
N SER A 72 -25.58 -20.23 8.51
CA SER A 72 -26.91 -20.23 9.17
C SER A 72 -27.82 -21.34 8.67
N ARG A 73 -27.82 -21.62 7.36
CA ARG A 73 -28.62 -22.70 6.75
C ARG A 73 -28.04 -24.07 7.00
N GLU A 74 -26.72 -24.20 7.00
CA GLU A 74 -26.06 -25.45 7.35
C GLU A 74 -26.37 -25.85 8.79
N ARG A 75 -26.36 -24.87 9.71
CA ARG A 75 -26.76 -25.06 11.09
C ARG A 75 -28.23 -25.45 11.26
N ASP A 76 -29.13 -24.91 10.43
CA ASP A 76 -30.55 -25.30 10.43
C ASP A 76 -30.76 -26.73 9.90
N ARG A 77 -29.89 -27.19 8.99
CA ARG A 77 -29.90 -28.55 8.44
C ARG A 77 -29.13 -29.55 9.32
N TRP A 78 -28.31 -29.07 10.25
CA TRP A 78 -27.51 -29.90 11.13
C TRP A 78 -28.38 -30.62 12.16
N SER A 79 -28.13 -31.92 12.34
CA SER A 79 -28.79 -32.77 13.32
C SER A 79 -27.78 -33.33 14.31
N PRO A 80 -28.10 -33.37 15.62
CA PRO A 80 -27.21 -33.96 16.62
C PRO A 80 -26.83 -35.41 16.29
N GLY A 81 -25.53 -35.72 16.30
CA GLY A 81 -24.99 -37.06 15.97
C GLY A 81 -24.33 -37.16 14.59
N ILE A 82 -24.39 -36.10 13.78
CA ILE A 82 -23.58 -35.90 12.57
C ILE A 82 -22.48 -34.89 12.92
N GLU A 83 -21.29 -35.05 12.33
CA GLU A 83 -20.21 -34.06 12.44
C GLU A 83 -20.75 -32.67 12.11
N ALA A 84 -20.46 -31.69 12.95
CA ALA A 84 -20.93 -30.34 12.71
C ALA A 84 -20.30 -29.85 11.38
N PRO A 85 -21.06 -29.20 10.49
CA PRO A 85 -20.46 -28.56 9.34
C PRO A 85 -19.37 -27.61 9.86
N ASP A 86 -18.16 -27.79 9.35
CA ASP A 86 -17.03 -26.93 9.69
C ASP A 86 -17.42 -25.49 9.30
N LEU A 87 -17.07 -24.51 10.13
CA LEU A 87 -17.30 -23.08 9.84
C LEU A 87 -16.32 -22.56 8.76
N VAL A 88 -15.97 -23.43 7.81
CA VAL A 88 -14.93 -23.24 6.80
C VAL A 88 -15.55 -23.56 5.45
N ASP A 89 -15.78 -22.53 4.65
CA ASP A 89 -16.32 -22.68 3.30
C ASP A 89 -15.33 -23.48 2.42
N GLY A 90 -15.75 -24.64 1.92
CA GLY A 90 -14.99 -25.45 0.98
C GLY A 90 -15.02 -24.91 -0.47
N LEU A 91 -14.02 -25.28 -1.29
CA LEU A 91 -14.02 -24.92 -2.73
C LEU A 91 -15.18 -25.55 -3.51
N ASP A 92 -15.75 -26.63 -3.02
CA ASP A 92 -16.92 -27.30 -3.56
C ASP A 92 -18.23 -26.53 -3.32
N GLU A 93 -18.30 -25.75 -2.26
CA GLU A 93 -19.44 -24.86 -1.95
C GLU A 93 -19.51 -23.64 -2.89
N LEU A 94 -18.39 -23.28 -3.51
CA LEU A 94 -18.32 -22.20 -4.50
C LEU A 94 -18.80 -22.63 -5.91
N LYS A 95 -19.12 -23.92 -6.11
CA LYS A 95 -19.54 -24.43 -7.43
C LYS A 95 -20.97 -24.03 -7.73
N VAL A 96 -21.15 -23.26 -8.79
CA VAL A 96 -22.48 -22.92 -9.32
C VAL A 96 -22.85 -23.87 -10.44
N GLU A 97 -23.89 -24.66 -10.24
CA GLU A 97 -24.43 -25.54 -11.27
C GLU A 97 -25.66 -24.91 -11.91
N PHE A 98 -25.66 -24.79 -13.24
CA PHE A 98 -26.84 -24.45 -14.02
C PHE A 98 -27.46 -25.74 -14.58
N PRO A 99 -28.39 -26.39 -13.85
CA PRO A 99 -29.02 -27.60 -14.31
C PRO A 99 -29.83 -27.32 -15.59
N ALA A 100 -29.92 -28.31 -16.48
CA ALA A 100 -30.77 -28.18 -17.68
C ALA A 100 -32.26 -28.05 -17.32
N THR A 101 -32.66 -28.58 -16.15
CA THR A 101 -34.04 -28.62 -15.68
C THR A 101 -34.08 -28.48 -14.16
N ILE A 102 -34.99 -27.66 -13.64
CA ILE A 102 -35.28 -27.56 -12.19
C ILE A 102 -36.68 -28.08 -11.94
N THR A 103 -36.84 -28.85 -10.87
CA THR A 103 -38.15 -29.37 -10.46
C THR A 103 -38.65 -28.55 -9.28
N SER A 104 -39.89 -28.05 -9.36
CA SER A 104 -40.48 -27.26 -8.28
C SER A 104 -40.70 -28.08 -7.01
N VAL A 105 -40.51 -27.46 -5.85
CA VAL A 105 -40.97 -28.06 -4.58
C VAL A 105 -42.51 -28.15 -4.62
N PRO A 106 -43.10 -29.33 -4.35
CA PRO A 106 -44.55 -29.47 -4.37
C PRO A 106 -45.19 -28.63 -3.26
N VAL A 107 -46.01 -27.66 -3.64
CA VAL A 107 -46.94 -26.98 -2.73
C VAL A 107 -48.16 -27.88 -2.57
N VAL A 108 -48.68 -28.03 -1.35
CA VAL A 108 -49.82 -28.93 -1.02
C VAL A 108 -50.91 -28.87 -2.10
N GLY A 109 -51.16 -30.00 -2.75
CA GLY A 109 -52.17 -30.13 -3.81
C GLY A 109 -51.66 -29.90 -5.25
N THR A 110 -50.39 -29.56 -5.45
CA THR A 110 -49.81 -29.33 -6.78
C THR A 110 -48.66 -30.30 -7.06
N PRO A 111 -48.67 -31.04 -8.18
CA PRO A 111 -47.54 -31.89 -8.55
C PRO A 111 -46.29 -31.05 -8.86
N PRO A 112 -45.09 -31.59 -8.66
CA PRO A 112 -43.84 -30.94 -9.05
C PRO A 112 -43.85 -30.62 -10.54
N GLN A 113 -43.56 -29.37 -10.91
CA GLN A 113 -43.39 -28.96 -12.29
C GLN A 113 -41.90 -28.91 -12.63
N ALA A 114 -41.52 -29.53 -13.75
CA ALA A 114 -40.19 -29.44 -14.30
C ALA A 114 -40.10 -28.19 -15.20
N PHE A 115 -39.27 -27.24 -14.80
CA PHE A 115 -38.94 -26.05 -15.58
C PHE A 115 -37.63 -26.30 -16.33
N GLN A 116 -37.66 -26.19 -17.67
CA GLN A 116 -36.43 -26.14 -18.45
C GLN A 116 -35.72 -24.81 -18.19
N MET A 117 -34.48 -24.91 -17.69
CA MET A 117 -33.61 -23.78 -17.40
C MET A 117 -32.73 -23.45 -18.60
N ARG A 118 -32.36 -24.46 -19.40
CA ARG A 118 -31.80 -24.30 -20.75
C ARG A 118 -32.92 -24.55 -21.77
N GLY A 119 -33.55 -23.49 -22.26
CA GLY A 119 -34.38 -23.59 -23.46
C GLY A 119 -33.53 -23.62 -24.72
N ASP A 120 -34.15 -23.88 -25.88
CA ASP A 120 -33.58 -23.76 -27.25
C ASP A 120 -33.15 -22.31 -27.61
N SER A 121 -32.85 -21.47 -26.62
CA SER A 121 -32.50 -20.07 -26.78
C SER A 121 -31.02 -19.86 -27.09
N ASP A 122 -30.71 -18.85 -27.92
CA ASP A 122 -29.35 -18.36 -28.25
C ASP A 122 -28.55 -17.80 -27.04
N VAL A 123 -29.00 -18.02 -25.80
CA VAL A 123 -28.41 -17.45 -24.58
C VAL A 123 -27.86 -18.57 -23.71
N ILE A 124 -26.54 -18.54 -23.49
CA ILE A 124 -25.83 -19.45 -22.59
C ILE A 124 -25.57 -18.70 -21.29
N LEU A 125 -26.02 -19.25 -20.16
CA LEU A 125 -25.71 -18.76 -18.83
C LEU A 125 -24.54 -19.55 -18.25
N ASP A 126 -23.57 -18.83 -17.71
CA ASP A 126 -22.47 -19.34 -16.90
C ASP A 126 -22.24 -18.35 -15.75
N ALA A 127 -21.84 -18.86 -14.59
CA ALA A 127 -21.46 -18.03 -13.45
C ALA A 127 -20.32 -18.71 -12.71
N ARG A 128 -19.32 -17.91 -12.36
CA ARG A 128 -18.17 -18.34 -11.58
C ARG A 128 -18.17 -17.55 -10.28
N VAL A 129 -18.00 -18.26 -9.18
CA VAL A 129 -17.82 -17.67 -7.86
C VAL A 129 -16.38 -17.90 -7.46
N THR A 130 -15.76 -16.86 -6.92
CA THR A 130 -14.41 -16.91 -6.38
C THR A 130 -14.49 -16.39 -4.96
N ASP A 131 -13.84 -17.08 -4.03
CA ASP A 131 -13.66 -16.56 -2.68
C ASP A 131 -12.64 -15.41 -2.73
N GLU A 132 -13.10 -14.22 -2.34
CA GLU A 132 -12.24 -13.04 -2.22
C GLU A 132 -11.42 -13.06 -0.93
N GLN A 133 -11.82 -13.80 0.12
CA GLN A 133 -11.08 -13.87 1.38
C GLN A 133 -9.76 -14.65 1.27
N GLY A 134 -9.68 -15.65 0.39
CA GLY A 134 -8.45 -16.37 0.09
C GLY A 134 -7.39 -15.55 -0.67
N LYS A 135 -7.69 -14.32 -1.10
CA LYS A 135 -6.78 -13.45 -1.86
C LYS A 135 -6.05 -12.44 -0.97
N ILE A 136 -4.91 -11.94 -1.44
CA ILE A 136 -4.16 -10.88 -0.78
C ILE A 136 -4.92 -9.56 -0.92
N ASN A 137 -5.44 -9.05 0.20
CA ASN A 137 -6.10 -7.77 0.19
C ASN A 137 -5.06 -6.64 0.21
N ILE A 138 -4.92 -5.93 -0.91
CA ILE A 138 -3.90 -4.87 -1.10
C ILE A 138 -4.12 -3.66 -0.17
N ASN A 139 -5.34 -3.50 0.34
CA ASN A 139 -5.70 -2.46 1.30
C ASN A 139 -5.44 -2.86 2.77
N SER A 140 -4.96 -4.08 3.05
CA SER A 140 -4.65 -4.50 4.43
C SER A 140 -3.32 -5.26 4.55
N ALA A 141 -2.79 -5.77 3.43
CA ALA A 141 -1.54 -6.49 3.40
C ALA A 141 -0.36 -5.61 3.83
N MET A 142 0.56 -6.23 4.57
CA MET A 142 1.87 -5.67 4.87
C MET A 142 2.74 -5.64 3.60
N PRO A 143 3.71 -4.71 3.50
CA PRO A 143 4.50 -4.51 2.29
C PRO A 143 5.27 -5.77 1.85
N ASN A 144 5.75 -6.56 2.82
CA ASN A 144 6.44 -7.81 2.56
C ASN A 144 5.54 -8.87 1.92
N LEU A 145 4.25 -8.93 2.27
CA LEU A 145 3.32 -9.91 1.68
C LEU A 145 3.10 -9.63 0.19
N ILE A 146 2.90 -8.36 -0.16
CA ILE A 146 2.74 -7.94 -1.56
C ILE A 146 4.06 -8.10 -2.31
N GLY A 147 5.18 -7.72 -1.70
CA GLY A 147 6.51 -7.89 -2.32
C GLY A 147 6.85 -9.35 -2.57
N ASN A 148 6.63 -10.23 -1.59
CA ASN A 148 6.88 -11.66 -1.70
C ASN A 148 6.00 -12.35 -2.76
N MET A 149 4.80 -11.83 -3.03
CA MET A 149 3.95 -12.32 -4.12
C MET A 149 4.62 -12.11 -5.49
N LEU A 150 5.44 -11.08 -5.63
CA LEU A 150 6.17 -10.78 -6.86
C LEU A 150 7.51 -11.51 -6.88
N ALA A 151 8.33 -11.26 -5.87
CA ALA A 151 9.60 -11.94 -5.64
C ALA A 151 10.04 -11.69 -4.19
N GLY A 152 10.52 -12.73 -3.51
CA GLY A 152 10.96 -12.60 -2.14
C GLY A 152 11.79 -13.77 -1.64
N SER A 153 12.64 -13.49 -0.65
CA SER A 153 13.53 -14.44 0.00
C SER A 153 13.99 -13.90 1.36
N HIS A 154 14.99 -14.53 1.95
CA HIS A 154 15.64 -14.06 3.17
C HIS A 154 17.14 -13.99 2.97
N LEU A 155 17.79 -13.06 3.69
CA LEU A 155 19.24 -12.99 3.74
C LEU A 155 19.82 -14.27 4.33
N SER A 156 20.68 -14.97 3.58
CA SER A 156 21.33 -16.19 4.08
C SER A 156 22.51 -15.88 5.01
N GLU A 157 23.04 -14.66 4.95
CA GLU A 157 24.14 -14.15 5.78
C GLU A 157 23.89 -12.70 6.22
N ALA A 158 24.57 -12.26 7.28
CA ALA A 158 24.51 -10.87 7.70
C ALA A 158 25.36 -10.01 6.75
N ILE A 159 24.84 -8.86 6.34
CA ILE A 159 25.56 -7.90 5.50
C ILE A 159 25.90 -6.66 6.29
N SER A 160 27.17 -6.25 6.22
CA SER A 160 27.64 -5.03 6.87
C SER A 160 27.17 -3.81 6.07
N TYR A 161 27.51 -2.62 6.53
CA TYR A 161 27.22 -1.39 5.79
C TYR A 161 27.97 -1.26 4.44
N GLU A 162 28.98 -2.10 4.15
CA GLU A 162 29.82 -2.00 2.94
C GLU A 162 29.01 -2.01 1.64
N THR A 163 29.34 -1.10 0.73
CA THR A 163 28.63 -0.95 -0.55
C THR A 163 29.06 -1.99 -1.58
N ASP A 164 30.29 -2.50 -1.48
CA ASP A 164 30.91 -3.38 -2.46
C ASP A 164 31.01 -4.82 -1.92
N ILE A 165 29.84 -5.42 -1.67
CA ILE A 165 29.76 -6.83 -1.24
C ILE A 165 29.72 -7.80 -2.44
N GLY A 166 29.72 -7.28 -3.68
CA GLY A 166 29.70 -8.05 -4.93
C GLY A 166 28.36 -8.71 -5.24
N GLU A 167 27.77 -9.40 -4.27
CA GLU A 167 26.51 -10.13 -4.40
C GLU A 167 25.68 -10.02 -3.12
N LEU A 168 24.35 -10.08 -3.26
CA LEU A 168 23.42 -10.09 -2.13
C LEU A 168 23.09 -11.55 -1.78
N PRO A 169 23.56 -12.09 -0.65
CA PRO A 169 23.37 -13.50 -0.30
C PRO A 169 21.93 -13.77 0.15
N LEU A 170 21.25 -14.70 -0.52
CA LEU A 170 19.86 -15.08 -0.26
C LEU A 170 19.74 -16.60 -0.03
N ASP A 171 18.67 -17.04 0.60
CA ASP A 171 18.37 -18.47 0.79
C ASP A 171 17.94 -19.14 -0.54
N ASP A 172 17.18 -18.41 -1.35
CA ASP A 172 16.71 -18.82 -2.69
C ASP A 172 16.48 -17.59 -3.56
N THR A 173 16.81 -17.67 -4.86
CA THR A 173 16.60 -16.59 -5.84
C THR A 173 15.61 -16.96 -6.94
N SER A 174 14.99 -18.14 -6.87
CA SER A 174 14.15 -18.70 -7.94
C SER A 174 13.04 -17.75 -8.40
N SER A 175 12.43 -17.01 -7.46
CA SER A 175 11.32 -16.08 -7.74
C SER A 175 11.73 -14.75 -8.39
N PHE A 176 12.99 -14.34 -8.30
CA PHE A 176 13.42 -13.03 -8.83
C PHE A 176 13.55 -13.08 -10.36
N PRO A 177 13.01 -12.13 -11.12
CA PRO A 177 13.24 -12.07 -12.56
C PRO A 177 14.73 -11.86 -12.85
N ALA A 178 15.23 -12.45 -13.92
CA ALA A 178 16.53 -12.18 -14.51
C ALA A 178 16.47 -12.38 -16.02
N ASP A 179 17.05 -11.47 -16.80
CA ASP A 179 17.05 -11.50 -18.27
C ASP A 179 18.38 -11.98 -18.90
N ASP A 180 19.35 -12.34 -18.04
CA ASP A 180 20.72 -12.78 -18.38
C ASP A 180 21.56 -11.72 -19.13
N ASP A 181 21.13 -10.44 -19.16
CA ASP A 181 21.90 -9.32 -19.70
C ASP A 181 22.51 -8.47 -18.57
N PRO A 182 23.85 -8.46 -18.41
CA PRO A 182 24.49 -7.75 -17.30
C PRO A 182 24.39 -6.22 -17.39
N GLU A 183 23.99 -5.67 -18.56
CA GLU A 183 23.85 -4.23 -18.77
C GLU A 183 22.44 -3.71 -18.45
N THR A 184 21.47 -4.60 -18.18
CA THR A 184 20.10 -4.24 -17.81
C THR A 184 19.86 -4.48 -16.33
N VAL A 185 19.08 -3.59 -15.72
CA VAL A 185 18.62 -3.79 -14.34
C VAL A 185 17.40 -4.68 -14.37
N ASP A 186 17.51 -5.85 -13.75
CA ASP A 186 16.48 -6.88 -13.69
C ASP A 186 15.38 -6.54 -12.69
N GLY A 187 15.73 -5.87 -11.59
CA GLY A 187 14.77 -5.52 -10.56
C GLY A 187 15.37 -4.75 -9.38
N VAL A 188 14.48 -4.34 -8.48
CA VAL A 188 14.84 -3.68 -7.23
C VAL A 188 14.16 -4.37 -6.06
N VAL A 189 14.97 -4.81 -5.10
CA VAL A 189 14.52 -5.42 -3.86
C VAL A 189 14.67 -4.44 -2.70
N VAL A 190 13.92 -4.69 -1.64
CA VAL A 190 14.02 -3.96 -0.38
C VAL A 190 14.31 -4.88 0.78
N ILE A 191 15.10 -4.37 1.72
CA ILE A 191 15.34 -4.96 3.03
C ILE A 191 14.81 -4.01 4.07
N LEU A 192 13.80 -4.46 4.81
CA LEU A 192 13.16 -3.65 5.84
C LEU A 192 13.82 -3.92 7.19
N ASN A 193 14.51 -2.91 7.74
CA ASN A 193 15.08 -3.01 9.08
C ASN A 193 13.98 -2.83 10.15
N PRO A 194 13.65 -3.87 10.93
CA PRO A 194 12.54 -3.81 11.88
C PRO A 194 12.80 -2.85 13.05
N LEU A 195 14.06 -2.61 13.42
CA LEU A 195 14.43 -1.81 14.60
C LEU A 195 14.35 -0.30 14.34
N PHE A 196 14.61 0.14 13.11
CA PHE A 196 14.69 1.56 12.77
C PHE A 196 13.76 1.99 11.62
N PHE A 197 13.10 1.06 10.92
CA PHE A 197 12.44 1.32 9.62
C PHE A 197 13.31 2.08 8.64
N THR A 198 14.61 1.89 8.75
CA THR A 198 15.49 2.20 7.66
C THR A 198 15.28 1.08 6.64
N VAL A 199 14.71 1.46 5.51
CA VAL A 199 14.53 0.56 4.39
C VAL A 199 15.71 0.77 3.47
N GLU A 200 16.37 -0.31 3.07
CA GLU A 200 17.34 -0.28 2.00
C GLU A 200 16.70 -0.78 0.72
N ALA A 201 16.85 -0.04 -0.38
CA ALA A 201 16.57 -0.52 -1.72
C ALA A 201 17.89 -0.91 -2.41
N ILE A 202 17.88 -2.06 -3.08
CA ILE A 202 19.03 -2.65 -3.75
C ILE A 202 18.58 -3.07 -5.16
N SER A 203 19.19 -2.51 -6.20
CA SER A 203 18.99 -3.01 -7.57
C SER A 203 19.95 -4.13 -7.89
N TYR A 204 19.62 -4.96 -8.87
CA TYR A 204 20.45 -6.08 -9.33
C TYR A 204 20.30 -6.29 -10.84
N THR A 205 21.31 -6.89 -11.48
CA THR A 205 21.36 -7.17 -12.93
C THR A 205 21.48 -8.67 -13.25
N GLY A 206 21.41 -9.52 -12.23
CA GLY A 206 21.41 -10.96 -12.43
C GLY A 206 21.26 -11.72 -11.12
N LYS A 207 21.30 -13.05 -11.22
CA LYS A 207 21.21 -13.94 -10.07
C LYS A 207 21.98 -15.25 -10.26
N THR A 208 22.43 -15.82 -9.16
CA THR A 208 22.80 -17.23 -9.01
C THR A 208 21.75 -17.94 -8.17
N GLU A 209 21.85 -19.25 -7.95
CA GLU A 209 20.91 -20.01 -7.11
C GLU A 209 20.75 -19.43 -5.69
N LYS A 210 21.79 -18.76 -5.15
CA LYS A 210 21.85 -18.30 -3.76
C LYS A 210 22.21 -16.82 -3.58
N ALA A 211 22.30 -16.05 -4.65
CA ALA A 211 22.62 -14.63 -4.53
C ALA A 211 22.11 -13.81 -5.72
N LEU A 212 21.80 -12.54 -5.48
CA LEU A 212 21.62 -11.56 -6.56
C LEU A 212 22.97 -10.94 -6.90
N THR A 213 23.28 -10.77 -8.18
CA THR A 213 24.56 -10.29 -8.69
C THR A 213 24.43 -8.93 -9.37
N GLY A 214 25.56 -8.25 -9.58
CA GLY A 214 25.55 -6.91 -10.20
C GLY A 214 24.78 -5.89 -9.37
N ILE A 215 24.88 -6.01 -8.05
CA ILE A 215 24.03 -5.26 -7.15
C ILE A 215 24.50 -3.82 -6.98
N PHE A 216 23.54 -2.91 -6.84
CA PHE A 216 23.78 -1.56 -6.36
C PHE A 216 22.97 -1.29 -5.09
N ARG A 217 23.68 -1.05 -3.99
CA ARG A 217 23.09 -0.80 -2.66
C ARG A 217 22.77 0.68 -2.44
N GLY A 218 21.67 0.95 -1.75
CA GLY A 218 21.23 2.32 -1.48
C GLY A 218 20.57 2.99 -2.68
N GLN A 219 19.95 2.19 -3.56
CA GLN A 219 19.16 2.65 -4.70
C GLN A 219 18.04 3.58 -4.22
N TYR A 220 17.55 4.48 -5.09
CA TYR A 220 16.52 5.47 -4.75
C TYR A 220 16.88 6.34 -3.54
N LEU A 221 18.17 6.54 -3.30
CA LEU A 221 18.70 7.30 -2.16
C LEU A 221 18.32 6.69 -0.79
N SER A 222 18.01 5.40 -0.71
CA SER A 222 17.56 4.71 0.52
C SER A 222 18.60 4.55 1.63
N GLY A 223 19.87 4.80 1.34
CA GLY A 223 20.97 4.61 2.30
C GLY A 223 21.51 3.18 2.29
N THR A 224 22.66 2.99 2.91
CA THR A 224 23.25 1.65 3.11
C THR A 224 23.26 1.33 4.59
N TRP A 225 22.84 0.12 4.94
CA TRP A 225 22.58 -0.28 6.32
C TRP A 225 23.20 -1.64 6.63
N GLU A 226 23.37 -1.94 7.91
CA GLU A 226 23.69 -3.30 8.36
C GLU A 226 22.40 -4.10 8.51
N HIS A 227 22.40 -5.32 8.00
CA HIS A 227 21.25 -6.23 8.04
C HIS A 227 21.68 -7.58 8.58
N GLN A 228 20.80 -8.23 9.33
CA GLN A 228 21.08 -9.52 9.94
C GLN A 228 20.60 -10.66 9.04
N LYS A 229 21.25 -11.83 9.21
CA LYS A 229 20.78 -13.08 8.61
C LYS A 229 19.31 -13.34 8.95
N GLY A 230 18.56 -13.81 7.97
CA GLY A 230 17.15 -14.15 8.09
C GLY A 230 16.20 -12.96 7.92
N TRP A 231 16.71 -11.76 7.64
CA TRP A 231 15.83 -10.63 7.32
C TRP A 231 15.18 -10.80 5.94
N PRO A 232 13.90 -10.42 5.80
CA PRO A 232 13.17 -10.59 4.55
C PRO A 232 13.69 -9.61 3.50
N VAL A 233 13.85 -10.13 2.28
CA VAL A 233 14.20 -9.39 1.08
C VAL A 233 13.07 -9.58 0.09
N PHE A 234 12.44 -8.50 -0.37
CA PHE A 234 11.26 -8.60 -1.23
C PHE A 234 11.20 -7.47 -2.25
N ASP A 235 10.38 -7.64 -3.28
CA ASP A 235 10.23 -6.65 -4.36
C ASP A 235 9.78 -5.26 -3.83
N LEU A 236 10.48 -4.20 -4.27
CA LEU A 236 10.23 -2.80 -3.89
C LEU A 236 8.77 -2.37 -4.10
N ARG A 237 8.10 -2.88 -5.12
CA ARG A 237 6.72 -2.48 -5.45
C ARG A 237 5.76 -2.82 -4.31
N GLY A 238 6.02 -3.87 -3.54
CA GLY A 238 5.26 -4.20 -2.34
C GLY A 238 5.30 -3.08 -1.30
N LEU A 239 6.48 -2.49 -1.07
CA LEU A 239 6.63 -1.31 -0.22
C LEU A 239 5.90 -0.10 -0.79
N LYS A 240 6.04 0.16 -2.10
CA LYS A 240 5.41 1.31 -2.73
C LYS A 240 3.87 1.26 -2.70
N VAL A 241 3.27 0.07 -2.85
CA VAL A 241 1.83 -0.14 -2.69
C VAL A 241 1.37 0.20 -1.28
N PHE A 242 2.13 -0.20 -0.27
CA PHE A 242 1.86 0.17 1.12
C PHE A 242 1.97 1.69 1.33
N LEU A 243 3.05 2.31 0.84
CA LEU A 243 3.28 3.76 1.01
C LEU A 243 2.25 4.62 0.27
N HIS A 244 1.75 4.20 -0.89
CA HIS A 244 0.72 4.93 -1.63
C HIS A 244 -0.55 5.14 -0.79
N ARG A 245 -0.86 4.18 0.07
CA ARG A 245 -1.99 4.26 1.00
C ARG A 245 -1.77 5.28 2.12
N LEU A 246 -0.51 5.54 2.48
CA LEU A 246 -0.12 6.53 3.48
C LEU A 246 0.02 7.94 2.88
N ALA A 247 0.60 8.07 1.69
CA ALA A 247 0.86 9.37 1.06
C ALA A 247 -0.42 10.19 0.79
N ASN A 248 -1.56 9.53 0.65
CA ASN A 248 -2.87 10.15 0.37
C ASN A 248 -3.76 10.29 1.64
N LEU A 249 -3.16 10.29 2.84
CA LEU A 249 -3.84 10.57 4.12
C LEU A 249 -4.19 12.07 4.24
N SER A 250 -5.20 12.56 3.50
CA SER A 250 -5.63 13.97 3.59
C SER A 250 -6.58 14.25 4.75
N ASP A 251 -7.42 13.28 5.14
CA ASP A 251 -8.53 13.47 6.08
C ASP A 251 -8.57 12.42 7.21
N GLY A 252 -7.47 11.70 7.38
CA GLY A 252 -7.33 10.71 8.43
C GLY A 252 -7.87 9.30 8.12
N ASP A 253 -8.27 9.06 6.90
CA ASP A 253 -8.55 7.71 6.41
C ASP A 253 -7.42 7.24 5.50
N ILE A 254 -6.97 6.00 5.71
CA ILE A 254 -5.98 5.36 4.83
C ILE A 254 -6.56 5.34 3.42
N ALA A 255 -5.82 5.87 2.45
CA ALA A 255 -6.24 5.83 1.07
C ALA A 255 -6.35 4.37 0.62
N THR A 256 -7.50 3.99 0.08
CA THR A 256 -7.77 2.61 -0.35
C THR A 256 -7.86 2.54 -1.86
N PHE A 257 -7.28 1.49 -2.42
CA PHE A 257 -7.55 1.11 -3.79
C PHE A 257 -9.01 0.66 -3.89
N ARG A 258 -9.79 1.33 -4.74
CA ARG A 258 -11.20 0.99 -4.95
C ARG A 258 -11.37 -0.36 -5.64
N THR A 259 -10.44 -0.70 -6.52
CA THR A 259 -10.42 -1.92 -7.32
C THR A 259 -8.99 -2.47 -7.36
N PRO A 260 -8.80 -3.79 -7.61
CA PRO A 260 -7.46 -4.36 -7.73
C PRO A 260 -6.60 -3.68 -8.80
N ILE A 261 -7.19 -3.27 -9.92
CA ILE A 261 -6.49 -2.53 -10.99
C ILE A 261 -5.96 -1.17 -10.53
N GLY A 262 -6.53 -0.62 -9.45
CA GLY A 262 -6.06 0.61 -8.80
C GLY A 262 -4.61 0.51 -8.31
N ILE A 263 -4.08 -0.69 -8.07
CA ILE A 263 -2.68 -0.89 -7.66
C ILE A 263 -1.68 -0.24 -8.63
N ARG A 264 -2.06 -0.05 -9.91
CA ARG A 264 -1.23 0.60 -10.94
C ARG A 264 -1.06 2.11 -10.72
N GLN A 265 -1.88 2.74 -9.88
CA GLN A 265 -1.77 4.17 -9.51
C GLN A 265 -0.46 4.48 -8.76
N ILE A 266 0.27 3.48 -8.28
CA ILE A 266 1.61 3.70 -7.75
C ILE A 266 2.57 4.28 -8.80
N ALA A 267 2.25 4.19 -10.10
CA ALA A 267 3.04 4.80 -11.16
C ALA A 267 3.03 6.34 -11.14
N ASP A 268 2.07 6.96 -10.45
CA ASP A 268 1.87 8.41 -10.47
C ASP A 268 2.90 9.18 -9.62
N TRP A 269 3.73 8.49 -8.83
CA TRP A 269 4.71 9.09 -7.92
C TRP A 269 5.94 8.19 -7.75
N SER A 270 7.09 8.75 -7.34
CA SER A 270 8.32 7.98 -7.07
C SER A 270 8.48 7.68 -5.58
N VAL A 271 9.14 6.58 -5.21
CA VAL A 271 9.45 6.24 -3.80
C VAL A 271 10.51 7.16 -3.17
N VAL A 272 11.29 7.90 -3.96
CA VAL A 272 12.42 8.73 -3.47
C VAL A 272 12.06 9.71 -2.35
N PRO A 273 10.94 10.47 -2.41
CA PRO A 273 10.57 11.38 -1.32
C PRO A 273 10.46 10.68 0.04
N TYR A 274 9.97 9.44 0.08
CA TYR A 274 9.87 8.65 1.31
C TYR A 274 11.26 8.30 1.87
N PHE A 275 12.19 7.87 1.01
CA PHE A 275 13.56 7.58 1.43
C PHE A 275 14.29 8.83 1.93
N LEU A 276 14.09 9.98 1.28
CA LEU A 276 14.62 11.26 1.73
C LEU A 276 14.04 11.70 3.08
N GLN A 277 12.74 11.50 3.30
CA GLN A 277 12.11 11.74 4.61
C GLN A 277 12.69 10.82 5.69
N THR A 278 12.91 9.54 5.38
CA THR A 278 13.55 8.59 6.29
C THR A 278 14.98 9.04 6.66
N LEU A 279 15.72 9.55 5.68
CA LEU A 279 17.04 10.13 5.91
C LEU A 279 16.99 11.44 6.70
N ALA A 280 15.93 12.23 6.54
CA ALA A 280 15.73 13.44 7.32
C ALA A 280 15.56 13.14 8.80
N VAL A 281 14.88 12.03 9.15
CA VAL A 281 14.77 11.53 10.53
C VAL A 281 16.13 11.21 11.15
N VAL A 282 17.14 10.81 10.35
CA VAL A 282 18.51 10.57 10.85
C VAL A 282 19.45 11.78 10.67
N GLY A 283 18.88 12.94 10.30
CA GLY A 283 19.56 14.23 10.32
C GLY A 283 19.99 14.77 8.95
N LEU A 284 19.47 14.27 7.83
CA LEU A 284 19.61 14.93 6.53
C LEU A 284 18.68 16.15 6.45
N SER A 285 19.19 17.32 6.10
CA SER A 285 18.39 18.52 5.89
C SER A 285 18.89 19.32 4.71
N PHE A 286 18.08 20.25 4.20
CA PHE A 286 18.51 21.15 3.13
C PHE A 286 19.79 21.93 3.49
N GLU A 287 19.94 22.32 4.77
CA GLU A 287 21.10 23.08 5.25
C GLU A 287 22.39 22.25 5.32
N ASN A 288 22.28 20.94 5.50
CA ASN A 288 23.44 20.07 5.73
C ASN A 288 23.66 19.00 4.64
N MET A 289 22.81 18.91 3.62
CA MET A 289 22.90 17.88 2.57
C MET A 289 24.26 17.87 1.84
N ALA A 290 24.92 19.02 1.74
CA ALA A 290 26.27 19.12 1.19
C ALA A 290 27.32 18.35 2.01
N ASP A 291 27.15 18.28 3.34
CA ASP A 291 28.01 17.45 4.20
C ASP A 291 27.81 15.96 3.93
N TRP A 292 26.61 15.60 3.49
CA TRP A 292 26.25 14.26 3.06
C TRP A 292 26.61 14.01 1.59
N GLY A 293 27.23 14.96 0.87
CA GLY A 293 27.61 14.76 -0.53
C GLY A 293 26.45 14.87 -1.53
N LEU A 294 25.32 15.45 -1.11
CA LEU A 294 24.21 15.83 -1.97
C LEU A 294 24.27 17.34 -2.27
N THR A 295 23.98 17.72 -3.51
CA THR A 295 23.81 19.11 -3.90
C THR A 295 22.42 19.33 -4.50
N THR A 296 21.95 20.57 -4.48
CA THR A 296 20.70 20.97 -5.16
C THR A 296 20.73 20.58 -6.64
N GLU A 297 21.86 20.82 -7.32
CA GLU A 297 22.06 20.49 -8.73
C GLU A 297 21.90 18.99 -9.00
N MET A 298 22.42 18.13 -8.12
CA MET A 298 22.29 16.68 -8.25
C MET A 298 20.83 16.23 -8.12
N LEU A 299 20.10 16.75 -7.13
CA LEU A 299 18.69 16.44 -6.93
C LEU A 299 17.84 16.92 -8.13
N VAL A 300 18.05 18.16 -8.58
CA VAL A 300 17.34 18.72 -9.74
C VAL A 300 17.64 17.92 -11.01
N ARG A 301 18.91 17.53 -11.24
CA ARG A 301 19.29 16.68 -12.39
C ARG A 301 18.64 15.30 -12.31
N ALA A 302 18.39 14.78 -11.12
CA ALA A 302 17.63 13.56 -10.89
C ALA A 302 16.10 13.76 -10.94
N GLY A 303 15.60 14.97 -11.22
CA GLY A 303 14.16 15.26 -11.22
C GLY A 303 13.53 15.30 -9.82
N ILE A 304 14.34 15.40 -8.77
CA ILE A 304 13.90 15.47 -7.38
C ILE A 304 13.87 16.94 -6.96
N ASP A 305 12.73 17.40 -6.44
CA ASP A 305 12.59 18.76 -5.91
C ASP A 305 13.37 18.90 -4.57
N PRO A 306 14.42 19.74 -4.50
CA PRO A 306 15.15 19.97 -3.25
C PRO A 306 14.30 20.59 -2.14
N SER A 307 13.16 21.22 -2.49
CA SER A 307 12.23 21.80 -1.52
C SER A 307 11.63 20.74 -0.58
N LEU A 308 11.64 19.46 -0.97
CA LEU A 308 11.23 18.33 -0.12
C LEU A 308 12.03 18.23 1.19
N LEU A 309 13.26 18.76 1.22
CA LEU A 309 14.11 18.82 2.41
C LEU A 309 14.05 20.18 3.12
N GLN A 310 13.35 21.16 2.55
CA GLN A 310 13.14 22.47 3.16
C GLN A 310 11.99 22.38 4.15
N LYS A 311 12.21 22.96 5.33
CA LYS A 311 11.15 23.08 6.32
C LYS A 311 10.33 24.33 6.04
N GLU A 312 9.04 24.23 6.32
CA GLU A 312 8.20 25.41 6.40
C GLU A 312 8.69 26.32 7.56
N PRO A 313 8.65 27.65 7.37
CA PRO A 313 9.03 28.59 8.41
C PRO A 313 8.07 28.44 9.60
N GLU A 314 8.64 28.18 10.77
CA GLU A 314 7.91 27.98 12.01
C GLU A 314 7.87 29.29 12.81
N GLU A 315 6.68 29.77 13.17
CA GLU A 315 6.54 30.90 14.10
C GLU A 315 6.63 30.38 15.54
N VAL A 316 7.77 30.63 16.19
CA VAL A 316 8.05 30.18 17.56
C VAL A 316 8.62 31.31 18.39
N ASP A 317 8.29 31.38 19.68
CA ASP A 317 8.92 32.32 20.60
C ASP A 317 10.40 31.98 20.79
N GLU A 318 11.27 32.81 20.22
CA GLU A 318 12.72 32.69 20.30
C GLU A 318 13.25 32.72 21.75
N ALA A 319 12.56 33.38 22.68
CA ALA A 319 12.94 33.39 24.09
C ALA A 319 12.70 32.02 24.75
N GLU A 320 11.56 31.39 24.44
CA GLU A 320 11.20 30.05 24.93
C GLU A 320 12.12 28.99 24.32
N TYR A 321 12.39 29.05 23.02
CA TYR A 321 13.34 28.16 22.35
C TYR A 321 14.74 28.26 22.97
N ARG A 322 15.25 29.46 23.23
CA ARG A 322 16.56 29.63 23.88
C ARG A 322 16.58 29.06 25.29
N LYS A 323 15.49 29.22 26.05
CA LYS A 323 15.36 28.65 27.41
C LYS A 323 15.35 27.12 27.35
N ALA A 324 14.56 26.53 26.45
CA ALA A 324 14.47 25.10 26.22
C ALA A 324 15.82 24.49 25.81
N ARG A 325 16.50 25.09 24.83
CA ARG A 325 17.84 24.67 24.41
C ARG A 325 18.86 24.75 25.55
N LYS A 326 18.80 25.82 26.35
CA LYS A 326 19.67 25.99 27.51
C LYS A 326 19.43 24.90 28.56
N LEU A 327 18.17 24.54 28.85
CA LEU A 327 17.82 23.48 29.79
C LEU A 327 18.51 22.16 29.43
N PHE A 328 18.46 21.75 28.17
CA PHE A 328 19.11 20.51 27.70
C PHE A 328 20.62 20.55 27.90
N LEU A 329 21.26 21.64 27.47
CA LEU A 329 22.71 21.81 27.56
C LEU A 329 23.19 21.88 29.02
N ASP A 330 22.48 22.61 29.88
CA ASP A 330 22.78 22.74 31.31
C ASP A 330 22.64 21.39 32.05
N ASN A 331 21.83 20.47 31.51
CA ASN A 331 21.66 19.12 32.01
C ASN A 331 22.52 18.06 31.31
N ASN A 332 23.56 18.45 30.57
CA ASN A 332 24.53 17.58 29.88
C ASN A 332 23.96 16.74 28.73
N ILE A 333 22.81 17.10 28.16
CA ILE A 333 22.38 16.53 26.88
C ILE A 333 23.32 17.04 25.78
N PRO A 334 23.88 16.16 24.91
CA PRO A 334 24.79 16.58 23.85
C PRO A 334 24.13 17.59 22.91
N LYS A 335 24.87 18.64 22.53
CA LYS A 335 24.41 19.65 21.57
C LYS A 335 23.91 19.02 20.27
N GLU A 336 24.63 18.02 19.77
CA GLU A 336 24.30 17.28 18.55
C GLU A 336 22.90 16.65 18.59
N VAL A 337 22.42 16.23 19.77
CA VAL A 337 21.09 15.65 19.94
C VAL A 337 20.02 16.73 19.86
N VAL A 338 20.28 17.90 20.45
CA VAL A 338 19.35 19.04 20.38
C VAL A 338 19.30 19.60 18.96
N ASP A 339 20.46 19.71 18.31
CA ASP A 339 20.55 20.12 16.90
C ASP A 339 19.87 19.10 15.99
N LEU A 340 19.98 17.79 16.27
CA LEU A 340 19.25 16.74 15.55
C LEU A 340 17.73 16.88 15.74
N LEU A 341 17.25 17.05 16.97
CA LEU A 341 15.83 17.27 17.28
C LEU A 341 15.28 18.49 16.53
N GLU A 342 16.02 19.61 16.55
CA GLU A 342 15.69 20.82 15.79
C GLU A 342 15.68 20.53 14.28
N SER A 343 16.66 19.79 13.77
CA SER A 343 16.77 19.45 12.35
C SER A 343 15.68 18.51 11.87
N ILE A 344 15.09 17.67 12.73
CA ILE A 344 13.99 16.76 12.38
C ILE A 344 12.65 17.45 12.56
N ARG A 345 12.40 18.06 13.72
CA ARG A 345 11.07 18.52 14.13
C ARG A 345 10.85 20.03 14.21
N GLY A 346 11.90 20.84 14.10
CA GLY A 346 11.80 22.29 14.23
C GLY A 346 12.03 22.78 15.65
N LYS A 347 11.89 24.08 15.84
CA LYS A 347 12.18 24.76 17.11
C LYS A 347 11.09 24.53 18.15
N ALA A 348 9.82 24.45 17.74
CA ALA A 348 8.74 24.20 18.70
C ALA A 348 8.89 22.84 19.38
N ALA A 349 9.36 21.83 18.66
CA ALA A 349 9.62 20.51 19.25
C ALA A 349 10.76 20.50 20.26
N VAL A 350 11.73 21.41 20.15
CA VAL A 350 12.76 21.58 21.19
C VAL A 350 12.15 22.18 22.45
N ILE A 351 11.18 23.08 22.31
CA ILE A 351 10.42 23.65 23.44
C ILE A 351 9.56 22.58 24.10
N GLU A 352 8.74 21.88 23.32
CA GLU A 352 7.88 20.77 23.76
C GLU A 352 8.70 19.71 24.52
N ALA A 353 9.81 19.27 23.92
CA ALA A 353 10.68 18.29 24.57
C ALA A 353 11.26 18.84 25.88
N ALA A 354 11.56 20.13 25.98
CA ALA A 354 12.05 20.72 27.22
C ALA A 354 10.97 20.74 28.31
N GLU A 355 9.72 21.05 27.98
CA GLU A 355 8.59 21.04 28.92
C GLU A 355 8.34 19.65 29.52
N VAL A 356 8.29 18.62 28.66
CA VAL A 356 8.14 17.21 29.09
C VAL A 356 9.30 16.82 30.01
N VAL A 357 10.50 17.26 29.68
CA VAL A 357 11.74 16.93 30.38
C VAL A 357 11.87 17.65 31.72
N GLU A 358 11.34 18.87 31.84
CA GLU A 358 11.14 19.55 33.13
C GLU A 358 10.12 18.79 33.99
N GLY A 359 9.00 18.34 33.41
CA GLY A 359 7.95 17.58 34.10
C GLY A 359 8.43 16.25 34.71
N ILE A 360 9.31 15.53 34.02
CA ILE A 360 9.92 14.28 34.54
C ILE A 360 11.10 14.53 35.48
N GLY A 361 11.54 15.78 35.66
CA GLY A 361 12.68 16.15 36.49
C GLY A 361 14.03 15.73 35.89
N LEU A 362 14.39 16.27 34.72
CA LEU A 362 15.72 16.09 34.17
C LEU A 362 16.77 16.66 35.11
N THR A 363 17.76 15.82 35.43
CA THR A 363 18.91 16.19 36.23
C THR A 363 20.17 15.93 35.43
N LYS A 364 21.27 16.62 35.79
CA LYS A 364 22.61 16.35 35.24
C LYS A 364 23.01 14.88 35.29
N ALA A 365 22.57 14.12 36.31
CA ALA A 365 22.84 12.70 36.43
C ALA A 365 22.14 11.88 35.33
N ARG A 366 20.87 12.18 35.05
CA ARG A 366 20.09 11.54 33.97
C ARG A 366 20.62 11.94 32.58
N GLY A 367 20.95 13.22 32.39
CA GLY A 367 21.55 13.66 31.13
C GLY A 367 22.95 13.08 30.90
N ASN A 368 23.76 12.87 31.94
CA ASN A 368 25.03 12.13 31.83
C ASN A 368 24.82 10.65 31.47
N ALA A 369 23.82 9.99 32.06
CA ALA A 369 23.49 8.61 31.72
C ALA A 369 23.08 8.50 30.24
N PHE A 370 22.22 9.42 29.77
CA PHE A 370 21.86 9.49 28.36
C PHE A 370 23.06 9.78 27.47
N LYS A 371 23.87 10.79 27.80
CA LYS A 371 25.08 11.13 27.05
C LYS A 371 25.99 9.91 26.91
N GLY A 372 26.14 9.11 27.97
CA GLY A 372 26.86 7.85 27.92
C GLY A 372 26.28 6.87 26.90
N VAL A 373 24.96 6.65 26.91
CA VAL A 373 24.25 5.78 25.94
C VAL A 373 24.39 6.32 24.52
N TYR A 374 24.11 7.60 24.31
CA TYR A 374 24.18 8.25 23.00
C TYR A 374 25.58 8.16 22.40
N LEU A 375 26.63 8.52 23.16
CA LEU A 375 28.00 8.47 22.66
C LEU A 375 28.50 7.04 22.41
N THR A 376 27.97 6.06 23.14
CA THR A 376 28.40 4.65 23.01
C THR A 376 27.69 3.94 21.86
N PHE A 377 26.39 4.17 21.67
CA PHE A 377 25.56 3.37 20.77
C PHE A 377 25.02 4.13 19.56
N ILE A 378 24.70 5.43 19.69
CA ILE A 378 23.95 6.17 18.66
C ILE A 378 24.88 7.03 17.81
N ALA A 379 25.71 7.86 18.45
CA ALA A 379 26.62 8.78 17.78
C ALA A 379 27.60 8.07 16.82
N PRO A 380 28.17 6.90 17.16
CA PRO A 380 29.03 6.16 16.23
C PRO A 380 28.28 5.72 14.97
N GLU A 381 27.04 5.25 15.10
CA GLU A 381 26.21 4.81 13.98
C GLU A 381 25.80 5.98 13.09
N LEU A 382 25.31 7.08 13.66
CA LEU A 382 25.00 8.30 12.89
C LEU A 382 26.22 8.83 12.14
N LYS A 383 27.40 8.79 12.77
CA LYS A 383 28.65 9.20 12.12
C LYS A 383 29.04 8.27 10.97
N LYS A 384 28.84 6.95 11.12
CA LYS A 384 29.04 5.98 10.03
C LYS A 384 28.09 6.25 8.87
N ILE A 385 26.80 6.45 9.16
CA ILE A 385 25.76 6.75 8.17
C ILE A 385 26.10 8.04 7.42
N LYS A 386 26.39 9.15 8.11
CA LYS A 386 26.76 10.43 7.48
C LYS A 386 28.04 10.32 6.63
N LYS A 387 29.07 9.63 7.15
CA LYS A 387 30.34 9.43 6.41
C LYS A 387 30.12 8.61 5.14
N ARG A 388 29.30 7.57 5.20
CA ARG A 388 28.95 6.70 4.05
C ARG A 388 28.05 7.43 3.06
N GLY A 389 27.09 8.22 3.56
CA GLY A 389 26.28 9.18 2.80
C GLY A 389 27.12 9.93 1.80
N LYS A 390 28.16 10.60 2.32
CA LYS A 390 29.10 11.40 1.53
C LYS A 390 29.75 10.66 0.36
N THR A 391 30.01 9.37 0.51
CA THR A 391 30.63 8.55 -0.53
C THR A 391 29.61 7.94 -1.51
N TYR A 392 28.42 7.58 -1.04
CA TYR A 392 27.46 6.81 -1.85
C TYR A 392 26.48 7.68 -2.64
N PHE A 393 26.03 8.82 -2.08
CA PHE A 393 24.96 9.63 -2.70
C PHE A 393 25.26 10.07 -4.13
N PRO A 394 26.50 10.49 -4.49
CA PRO A 394 26.83 10.78 -5.87
C PRO A 394 26.59 9.62 -6.82
N SER A 395 26.97 8.40 -6.43
CA SER A 395 26.73 7.19 -7.21
C SER A 395 25.25 6.81 -7.22
N ALA A 396 24.52 6.98 -6.12
CA ALA A 396 23.09 6.66 -6.04
C ALA A 396 22.22 7.59 -6.90
N ILE A 397 22.62 8.84 -7.09
CA ILE A 397 21.97 9.77 -8.03
C ILE A 397 22.12 9.25 -9.47
N LEU A 398 23.33 8.80 -9.85
CA LEU A 398 23.58 8.25 -11.18
C LEU A 398 22.82 6.94 -11.40
N ALA A 399 22.91 6.01 -10.45
CA ALA A 399 22.17 4.75 -10.50
C ALA A 399 20.65 4.96 -10.53
N TYR A 400 20.14 6.01 -9.86
CA TYR A 400 18.73 6.37 -9.95
C TYR A 400 18.33 6.86 -11.34
N GLN A 401 19.17 7.68 -11.98
CA GLN A 401 18.92 8.15 -13.35
C GLN A 401 18.88 7.00 -14.36
N GLU A 402 19.64 5.94 -14.13
CA GLU A 402 19.65 4.75 -15.00
C GLU A 402 18.33 3.98 -14.94
N ILE A 403 17.66 3.95 -13.78
CA ILE A 403 16.45 3.13 -13.60
C ILE A 403 15.14 3.93 -13.59
N PHE A 404 15.21 5.25 -13.51
CA PHE A 404 14.03 6.12 -13.39
C PHE A 404 13.02 5.90 -14.52
N ASP A 405 13.51 5.72 -15.75
CA ASP A 405 12.68 5.55 -16.94
C ASP A 405 12.39 4.09 -17.28
N ILE A 406 12.89 3.12 -16.50
CA ILE A 406 12.71 1.68 -16.78
C ILE A 406 11.33 1.24 -16.28
N PRO A 407 10.41 0.81 -17.19
CA PRO A 407 9.11 0.28 -16.80
C PRO A 407 9.26 -0.98 -15.94
N GLY A 408 8.38 -1.17 -14.95
CA GLY A 408 8.40 -2.35 -14.09
C GLY A 408 9.26 -2.23 -12.83
N MET A 409 10.19 -1.26 -12.74
CA MET A 409 11.05 -1.09 -11.56
C MET A 409 10.30 -0.60 -10.33
N GLU A 410 9.52 0.49 -10.48
CA GLU A 410 8.62 0.98 -9.42
C GLU A 410 7.13 0.92 -9.81
N THR A 411 6.80 0.29 -10.94
CA THR A 411 5.45 0.35 -11.54
C THR A 411 4.95 -1.03 -11.92
N PHE A 412 3.63 -1.17 -12.05
CA PHE A 412 3.00 -2.39 -12.57
C PHE A 412 2.58 -2.17 -14.01
N SER A 413 3.19 -2.92 -14.94
CA SER A 413 2.71 -3.00 -16.31
C SER A 413 1.33 -3.66 -16.36
N ALA A 414 0.62 -3.48 -17.48
CA ALA A 414 -0.66 -4.16 -17.68
C ALA A 414 -0.51 -5.69 -17.69
N PHE A 415 0.60 -6.19 -18.23
CA PHE A 415 0.89 -7.62 -18.30
C PHE A 415 1.12 -8.23 -16.91
N GLU A 416 1.98 -7.60 -16.09
CA GLU A 416 2.24 -8.06 -14.72
C GLU A 416 0.96 -8.00 -13.86
N PHE A 417 0.16 -6.95 -14.03
CA PHE A 417 -1.14 -6.87 -13.34
C PHE A 417 -2.03 -8.07 -13.66
N GLU A 418 -2.16 -8.48 -14.92
CA GLU A 418 -2.98 -9.65 -15.27
C GLU A 418 -2.46 -10.96 -14.67
N GLN A 419 -1.15 -11.09 -14.42
CA GLN A 419 -0.58 -12.26 -13.75
C GLN A 419 -0.98 -12.36 -12.27
N ILE A 420 -1.03 -11.21 -11.58
CA ILE A 420 -1.35 -11.16 -10.14
C ILE A 420 -2.84 -10.91 -9.87
N ARG A 421 -3.63 -10.56 -10.89
CA ARG A 421 -5.03 -10.11 -10.76
C ARG A 421 -5.89 -11.04 -9.93
N ASP A 422 -5.74 -12.35 -10.13
CA ASP A 422 -6.55 -13.36 -9.44
C ASP A 422 -6.05 -13.67 -8.02
N LEU A 423 -4.85 -13.19 -7.67
CA LEU A 423 -4.24 -13.35 -6.33
C LEU A 423 -4.55 -12.18 -5.40
N ILE A 424 -5.02 -11.04 -5.92
CA ILE A 424 -5.25 -9.82 -5.16
C ILE A 424 -6.72 -9.42 -5.10
N THR A 425 -7.10 -8.73 -4.03
CA THR A 425 -8.46 -8.21 -3.84
C THR A 425 -8.46 -6.84 -3.17
N THR A 426 -9.57 -6.11 -3.29
CA THR A 426 -9.90 -4.92 -2.47
C THR A 426 -11.14 -5.13 -1.62
N THR A 427 -11.81 -6.27 -1.77
CA THR A 427 -13.19 -6.51 -1.32
C THR A 427 -13.36 -7.67 -0.34
N SER A 428 -12.28 -8.38 0.04
CA SER A 428 -12.39 -9.32 1.16
C SER A 428 -12.88 -8.60 2.41
N THR A 429 -13.56 -9.32 3.31
CA THR A 429 -14.02 -8.82 4.61
C THR A 429 -12.88 -8.10 5.26
N GLN A 430 -12.94 -6.77 5.20
CA GLN A 430 -11.92 -5.97 5.82
C GLN A 430 -12.12 -6.21 7.31
N PRO A 431 -11.12 -6.73 8.05
CA PRO A 431 -11.07 -6.37 9.46
C PRO A 431 -11.24 -4.85 9.49
N ARG A 432 -11.97 -4.32 10.47
CA ARG A 432 -12.18 -2.88 10.62
C ARG A 432 -10.91 -2.15 10.16
N ALA A 433 -11.05 -1.13 9.30
CA ALA A 433 -9.90 -0.43 8.69
C ALA A 433 -8.85 0.00 9.72
N TRP A 434 -9.32 0.15 10.96
CA TRP A 434 -8.54 0.29 12.18
C TRP A 434 -8.89 -0.81 13.16
N SER A 435 -7.92 -1.22 13.99
CA SER A 435 -8.21 -2.17 15.07
C SER A 435 -9.27 -1.62 16.04
N GLN A 436 -9.77 -2.45 16.95
CA GLN A 436 -10.70 -1.95 17.96
C GLN A 436 -10.00 -0.88 18.80
N GLU A 437 -10.56 0.32 18.77
CA GLU A 437 -10.04 1.45 19.53
C GLU A 437 -9.91 1.11 21.01
N GLN A 438 -8.73 1.40 21.53
CA GLN A 438 -8.39 1.26 22.93
C GLN A 438 -7.95 2.60 23.49
N MET A 439 -8.39 2.89 24.70
CA MET A 439 -8.01 4.11 25.40
C MET A 439 -6.55 4.02 25.83
N VAL A 440 -5.80 5.10 25.65
CA VAL A 440 -4.42 5.17 26.14
C VAL A 440 -4.41 5.24 27.66
N GLU A 441 -3.61 4.38 28.28
CA GLU A 441 -3.43 4.32 29.73
C GLU A 441 -2.18 5.12 30.15
N GLY A 442 -2.27 6.44 30.00
CA GLY A 442 -1.21 7.39 30.35
C GLY A 442 -1.11 8.52 29.31
N GLU A 443 -0.30 9.52 29.60
CA GLU A 443 0.05 10.56 28.62
C GLU A 443 0.84 9.95 27.46
N ILE A 444 0.53 10.33 26.22
CA ILE A 444 1.38 10.03 25.07
C ILE A 444 2.38 11.18 24.97
N THR A 445 3.52 10.99 25.61
CA THR A 445 4.62 11.94 25.51
C THR A 445 5.58 11.48 24.42
N ASN A 446 6.01 12.42 23.58
CA ASN A 446 7.20 12.25 22.76
C ASN A 446 8.39 11.97 23.69
N SER A 447 8.88 10.72 23.74
CA SER A 447 9.94 10.34 24.68
C SER A 447 11.20 11.16 24.39
N ALA A 448 11.63 11.90 25.40
CA ALA A 448 12.65 12.95 25.41
C ALA A 448 14.04 12.64 24.81
N LEU A 449 14.35 11.38 24.48
CA LEU A 449 15.72 10.94 24.19
C LEU A 449 15.90 10.33 22.81
N LEU A 450 14.79 9.92 22.17
CA LEU A 450 14.79 9.35 20.83
C LEU A 450 13.84 10.12 19.88
N GLY A 451 13.10 11.12 20.38
CA GLY A 451 12.15 11.89 19.56
C GLY A 451 10.95 11.06 19.09
N VAL A 452 10.68 9.94 19.74
CA VAL A 452 9.67 8.96 19.35
C VAL A 452 8.58 8.82 20.43
N PRO A 453 7.29 8.96 20.09
CA PRO A 453 6.19 8.87 21.04
C PRO A 453 6.09 7.49 21.67
N GLN A 454 5.80 7.44 22.96
CA GLN A 454 5.50 6.20 23.67
C GLN A 454 4.10 6.25 24.24
N MET A 455 3.32 5.22 23.99
CA MET A 455 1.95 5.08 24.51
C MET A 455 1.79 3.75 25.20
N ARG A 456 1.04 3.74 26.31
CA ARG A 456 0.70 2.52 27.04
C ARG A 456 -0.67 2.05 26.60
N LEU A 457 -0.73 0.82 26.11
CA LEU A 457 -1.92 0.24 25.53
C LEU A 457 -2.25 -1.10 26.20
N PRO A 458 -3.54 -1.36 26.50
CA PRO A 458 -3.98 -2.66 27.01
C PRO A 458 -3.61 -3.83 26.09
N ARG A 459 -3.74 -3.63 24.78
CA ARG A 459 -3.45 -4.60 23.71
C ARG A 459 -2.29 -4.11 22.85
N TYR A 460 -1.12 -3.97 23.47
CA TYR A 460 0.10 -3.50 22.81
C TYR A 460 0.68 -4.53 21.84
N ASP A 461 0.42 -5.82 22.08
CA ASP A 461 0.89 -6.97 21.32
C ASP A 461 0.39 -7.00 19.87
N PHE A 462 -0.65 -6.24 19.55
CA PHE A 462 -1.16 -6.07 18.18
C PHE A 462 -0.35 -5.05 17.35
N PHE A 463 0.56 -4.29 17.98
CA PHE A 463 1.33 -3.21 17.34
C PHE A 463 2.74 -3.68 17.00
N ASN A 464 2.82 -4.55 16.01
CA ASN A 464 4.10 -4.96 15.43
C ASN A 464 4.84 -3.75 14.80
N PRO A 465 6.18 -3.81 14.69
CA PRO A 465 6.92 -2.81 13.94
C PRO A 465 6.31 -2.62 12.53
N GLY A 466 5.88 -1.40 12.20
CA GLY A 466 5.25 -1.03 10.93
C GLY A 466 3.74 -0.93 10.95
N THR A 467 3.09 -1.32 12.05
CA THR A 467 1.67 -1.08 12.21
C THR A 467 1.39 0.41 12.16
N VAL A 468 0.52 0.83 11.24
CA VAL A 468 -0.01 2.20 11.22
C VAL A 468 -0.90 2.35 12.42
N VAL A 469 -0.63 3.37 13.22
CA VAL A 469 -1.37 3.70 14.42
C VAL A 469 -2.12 4.99 14.19
N ARG A 470 -3.42 4.96 14.47
CA ARG A 470 -4.24 6.17 14.53
C ARG A 470 -4.51 6.55 15.96
N ILE A 471 -4.31 7.81 16.28
CA ILE A 471 -4.57 8.43 17.58
C ILE A 471 -5.62 9.50 17.38
N ARG A 472 -6.76 9.39 18.05
CA ARG A 472 -7.85 10.38 17.93
C ARG A 472 -8.30 10.87 19.30
N SER A 473 -8.74 12.13 19.36
CA SER A 473 -9.26 12.68 20.60
C SER A 473 -10.63 12.12 20.90
N ILE A 474 -10.86 11.85 22.19
CA ILE A 474 -12.18 11.49 22.70
C ILE A 474 -13.13 12.69 22.62
N ASN A 475 -12.60 13.90 22.81
CA ASN A 475 -13.39 15.13 22.95
C ASN A 475 -13.46 15.97 21.67
N ASP A 476 -12.49 15.83 20.77
CA ASP A 476 -12.41 16.59 19.53
C ASP A 476 -12.25 15.64 18.32
N PRO A 477 -13.33 15.36 17.57
CA PRO A 477 -13.28 14.49 16.40
C PRO A 477 -12.33 14.97 15.29
N SER A 478 -11.95 16.25 15.27
CA SER A 478 -11.03 16.82 14.28
C SER A 478 -9.55 16.69 14.66
N LYS A 479 -9.27 16.39 15.94
CA LYS A 479 -7.91 16.13 16.43
C LYS A 479 -7.59 14.66 16.22
N VAL A 480 -6.97 14.34 15.08
CA VAL A 480 -6.54 12.99 14.71
C VAL A 480 -5.11 13.02 14.19
N GLU A 481 -4.35 11.99 14.54
CA GLU A 481 -2.97 11.78 14.14
C GLU A 481 -2.65 10.35 13.77
N TYR A 482 -1.57 10.24 13.02
CA TYR A 482 -1.02 8.98 12.53
C TYR A 482 0.42 8.86 12.99
N GLY A 483 0.82 7.65 13.32
CA GLY A 483 2.21 7.30 13.53
C GLY A 483 2.44 5.86 13.15
N LEU A 484 3.68 5.50 12.84
CA LEU A 484 4.06 4.12 12.58
C LEU A 484 4.64 3.50 13.84
N ALA A 485 4.16 2.34 14.27
CA ALA A 485 4.75 1.64 15.42
C ALA A 485 6.19 1.23 15.10
N ALA A 486 7.16 1.66 15.93
CA ALA A 486 8.53 1.16 15.93
C ALA A 486 8.64 -0.23 16.56
N GLY A 487 7.68 -0.58 17.41
CA GLY A 487 7.58 -1.88 18.06
C GLY A 487 6.84 -1.77 19.38
N ALA A 488 6.48 -2.93 19.93
CA ALA A 488 5.80 -3.03 21.21
C ALA A 488 6.68 -3.76 22.24
N PHE A 489 6.59 -3.34 23.50
CA PHE A 489 7.42 -3.86 24.58
C PHE A 489 6.59 -4.05 25.86
N PRO A 490 6.79 -5.14 26.61
CA PRO A 490 6.15 -5.31 27.90
C PRO A 490 6.69 -4.26 28.89
N THR A 491 5.79 -3.53 29.54
CA THR A 491 6.09 -2.58 30.61
C THR A 491 5.59 -3.09 31.97
N PRO A 492 6.44 -3.18 33.00
CA PRO A 492 5.96 -3.47 34.34
C PRO A 492 5.01 -2.37 34.82
N ARG A 493 3.83 -2.74 35.35
CA ARG A 493 2.94 -1.82 36.08
C ARG A 493 3.66 -1.37 37.37
N GLY A 494 4.40 -0.27 37.27
CA GLY A 494 5.28 0.24 38.32
C GLY A 494 6.72 0.21 37.84
N GLY A 495 7.18 1.32 37.24
CA GLY A 495 8.46 1.37 36.54
C GLY A 495 9.63 0.78 37.35
N PHE A 496 10.47 -0.03 36.71
CA PHE A 496 11.81 -0.53 37.09
C PHE A 496 12.20 -0.70 38.58
N ARG A 497 11.24 -0.83 39.51
CA ARG A 497 11.46 -1.12 40.92
C ARG A 497 10.43 -2.15 41.39
N GLY A 498 10.89 -3.39 41.52
CA GLY A 498 10.20 -4.45 42.24
C GLY A 498 9.79 -5.61 41.36
N MET A 499 10.66 -6.63 41.28
CA MET A 499 10.24 -7.99 40.91
C MET A 499 9.30 -8.52 41.98
N GLY A 500 8.06 -8.84 41.59
CA GLY A 500 7.10 -9.62 42.36
C GLY A 500 6.24 -10.43 41.40
N SER A 501 6.23 -11.76 41.54
CA SER A 501 5.47 -12.67 40.70
C SER A 501 3.97 -12.42 40.86
N GLY A 502 3.30 -11.93 39.82
CA GLY A 502 1.85 -11.69 39.80
C GLY A 502 1.37 -10.41 39.11
N ALA A 503 2.26 -9.61 38.49
CA ALA A 503 1.86 -8.39 37.79
C ALA A 503 1.33 -8.71 36.37
N ILE A 504 0.10 -8.30 36.07
CA ILE A 504 -0.44 -8.23 34.71
C ILE A 504 0.43 -7.22 33.94
N PHE A 505 1.20 -7.68 32.95
CA PHE A 505 2.00 -6.81 32.09
C PHE A 505 1.06 -5.89 31.28
N GLN A 506 1.19 -4.58 31.43
CA GLN A 506 0.75 -3.62 30.40
C GLN A 506 1.93 -3.46 29.44
N GLY A 507 1.74 -3.21 28.15
CA GLY A 507 2.87 -2.93 27.27
C GLY A 507 2.78 -1.55 26.63
N GLY A 508 3.94 -1.07 26.22
CA GLY A 508 4.10 0.17 25.51
C GLY A 508 4.24 -0.07 24.02
N VAL A 509 3.75 0.86 23.22
CA VAL A 509 4.05 0.99 21.79
C VAL A 509 4.90 2.24 21.61
N ILE A 510 6.04 2.10 20.95
CA ILE A 510 6.83 3.24 20.48
C ILE A 510 6.36 3.55 19.05
N LEU A 511 6.15 4.82 18.74
CA LEU A 511 5.92 5.32 17.38
C LEU A 511 7.23 5.81 16.76
N LYS A 512 7.35 5.82 15.43
CA LYS A 512 8.56 6.25 14.69
C LYS A 512 8.58 7.74 14.43
N GLU A 513 7.41 8.27 14.19
CA GLU A 513 7.21 9.67 13.88
C GLU A 513 6.70 10.36 15.13
N PRO A 514 7.22 11.55 15.42
CA PRO A 514 6.71 12.35 16.51
C PRO A 514 5.30 12.84 16.19
N LEU A 515 4.48 12.90 17.23
CA LEU A 515 3.11 13.40 17.13
C LEU A 515 3.13 14.94 17.07
N LYS A 516 2.29 15.52 16.23
CA LYS A 516 2.02 16.96 16.11
C LYS A 516 1.17 17.47 17.29
N PHE A 517 0.47 16.61 18.02
CA PHE A 517 -0.31 16.92 19.21
C PHE A 517 0.23 16.16 20.43
N GLU A 518 0.20 16.83 21.57
CA GLU A 518 0.29 16.15 22.86
C GLU A 518 -1.07 15.58 23.24
N TRP A 519 -1.03 14.41 23.87
CA TRP A 519 -2.21 13.67 24.30
C TRP A 519 -2.13 13.42 25.80
N GLY A 520 -3.02 14.06 26.56
CA GLY A 520 -3.13 13.85 27.99
C GLY A 520 -3.58 12.41 28.33
N GLU A 521 -3.45 12.05 29.61
CA GLU A 521 -3.90 10.75 30.09
C GLU A 521 -5.39 10.55 29.79
N ARG A 522 -5.73 9.46 29.09
CA ARG A 522 -7.10 9.12 28.68
C ARG A 522 -7.80 10.19 27.83
N GLU A 523 -7.04 11.00 27.09
CA GLU A 523 -7.61 11.92 26.10
C GLU A 523 -7.69 11.31 24.69
N ALA A 524 -6.96 10.20 24.48
CA ALA A 524 -6.78 9.58 23.18
C ALA A 524 -7.36 8.17 23.11
N MET A 525 -7.97 7.86 21.97
CA MET A 525 -8.25 6.51 21.50
C MET A 525 -7.23 6.13 20.45
N VAL A 526 -6.67 4.94 20.58
CA VAL A 526 -5.65 4.38 19.67
C VAL A 526 -6.20 3.13 19.00
N SER A 527 -5.98 3.02 17.69
CA SER A 527 -6.42 1.89 16.87
C SER A 527 -5.46 1.51 15.78
#